data_AF-A0AAV8AI08-F1
#
_entry.id   AF-A0AAV8AI08-F1
#
_cell.length_a   1.000
_cell.length_b   1.000
_cell.length_c   1.000
_cell.angle_alpha   90.00
_cell.angle_beta   90.00
_cell.angle_gamma   90.00
#
_symmetry.space_group_name_H-M   'P 1'
#
loop_
_entity.id
_entity.type
_entity.pdbx_description
1 polymer ?
#
loop_
_entity_poly.entity_id
_entity_poly.type
_entity_poly.pdbx_seq_one_letter_code
_entity_poly.pdbx_strand_id
1 'polypeptide(L)'
;MLVFDTWQYFAHRYMHSNRYLYRHVHSWHHRVVAPYAFAAQYNHPIDGILIETLSGAVAFFISGMTPGTTVIFFIFSTIKGIDDHCGIMLPWNPFHVLFGNNTAYHDIHHQLKGSKYNFSQPFFVHWDKLLGTYAPYTVNKREDGGLEARIEKKSN
;
A
#
# COMPACT_ATOMS: atom_id res chain seq x y z
N MET A 1 -9.64 -7.36 8.22
CA MET A 1 -9.42 -6.29 7.20
C MET A 1 -9.40 -4.91 7.83
N LEU A 2 -10.50 -4.34 8.33
CA LEU A 2 -10.53 -2.96 8.85
C LEU A 2 -9.50 -2.65 9.94
N VAL A 3 -9.35 -3.53 10.94
CA VAL A 3 -8.34 -3.36 12.00
C VAL A 3 -6.92 -3.35 11.42
N PHE A 4 -6.64 -4.26 10.48
CA PHE A 4 -5.35 -4.38 9.81
C PHE A 4 -5.04 -3.12 8.99
N ASP A 5 -5.97 -2.67 8.14
CA ASP A 5 -5.87 -1.43 7.37
C ASP A 5 -5.68 -0.20 8.26
N THR A 6 -6.34 -0.17 9.41
CA THR A 6 -6.23 0.94 10.36
C THR A 6 -4.81 1.04 10.90
N TRP A 7 -4.26 -0.07 11.42
CA TRP A 7 -2.87 -0.07 11.88
C TRP A 7 -1.92 0.28 10.74
N GLN A 8 -2.06 -0.39 9.60
CA GLN A 8 -1.22 -0.17 8.42
C GLN A 8 -1.19 1.30 8.00
N TYR A 9 -2.36 1.93 7.86
CA TYR A 9 -2.44 3.34 7.47
C TYR A 9 -1.69 4.25 8.45
N PHE A 10 -1.98 4.14 9.76
CA PHE A 10 -1.42 5.05 10.74
C PHE A 10 0.08 4.81 10.95
N ALA A 11 0.52 3.55 10.99
CA ALA A 11 1.93 3.20 11.08
C ALA A 11 2.69 3.71 9.85
N HIS A 12 2.18 3.42 8.65
CA HIS A 12 2.79 3.84 7.38
C HIS A 12 2.90 5.36 7.27
N ARG A 13 1.79 6.08 7.52
CA ARG A 13 1.78 7.54 7.53
C ARG A 13 2.75 8.11 8.57
N TYR A 14 2.87 7.49 9.74
CA TYR A 14 3.82 7.92 10.76
C TYR A 14 5.28 7.70 10.32
N MET A 15 5.59 6.57 9.67
CA MET A 15 6.92 6.30 9.10
C MET A 15 7.32 7.36 8.06
N HIS A 16 6.38 7.85 7.25
CA HIS A 16 6.60 8.97 6.33
C HIS A 16 6.73 10.33 7.01
N SER A 17 5.89 10.58 8.01
CA SER A 17 5.80 11.90 8.66
C SER A 17 6.98 12.15 9.60
N ASN A 18 7.53 11.09 10.19
CA ASN A 18 8.70 11.17 11.04
C ASN A 18 9.98 11.14 10.18
N ARG A 19 10.70 12.26 10.13
CA ARG A 19 11.91 12.43 9.31
C ARG A 19 12.99 11.38 9.60
N TYR A 20 13.15 10.94 10.85
CA TYR A 20 14.15 9.95 11.21
C TYR A 20 13.75 8.57 10.68
N LEU A 21 12.51 8.15 10.92
CA LEU A 21 11.98 6.86 10.48
C LEU A 21 11.94 6.78 8.96
N TYR A 22 11.48 7.84 8.28
CA TYR A 22 11.53 7.89 6.83
C TYR A 22 12.98 7.73 6.34
N ARG A 23 13.91 8.58 6.79
CA ARG A 23 15.26 8.60 6.24
C ARG A 23 16.04 7.30 6.47
N HIS A 24 15.88 6.65 7.62
CA HIS A 24 16.74 5.52 8.01
C HIS A 24 16.06 4.15 7.91
N VAL A 25 14.72 4.11 7.87
CA VAL A 25 13.97 2.85 7.86
C VAL A 25 13.14 2.75 6.58
N HIS A 26 12.15 3.61 6.43
CA HIS A 26 11.14 3.44 5.38
C HIS A 26 11.63 3.87 3.98
N SER A 27 12.64 4.75 3.90
CA SER A 27 13.25 5.12 2.61
C SER A 27 13.90 3.93 1.91
N TRP A 28 14.24 2.85 2.63
CA TRP A 28 14.71 1.60 2.03
C TRP A 28 13.66 1.05 1.08
N HIS A 29 12.41 0.94 1.55
CA HIS A 29 11.28 0.48 0.75
C HIS A 29 11.08 1.39 -0.49
N HIS A 30 11.10 2.71 -0.28
CA HIS A 30 10.98 3.71 -1.35
C HIS A 30 12.19 3.87 -2.27
N ARG A 31 13.26 3.07 -2.15
CA ARG A 31 14.28 2.99 -3.21
C ARG A 31 13.68 2.41 -4.49
N VAL A 32 12.61 1.63 -4.37
CA VAL A 32 11.89 1.05 -5.50
C VAL A 32 10.81 2.01 -5.98
N VAL A 33 11.21 3.02 -6.74
CA VAL A 33 10.31 4.08 -7.24
C VAL A 33 9.25 3.54 -8.22
N ALA A 34 9.56 2.45 -8.92
CA ALA A 34 8.63 1.70 -9.75
C ALA A 34 8.49 0.29 -9.16
N PRO A 35 7.46 0.04 -8.33
CA PRO A 35 7.32 -1.22 -7.62
C PRO A 35 7.08 -2.40 -8.58
N TYR A 36 7.57 -3.56 -8.14
CA TYR A 36 7.37 -4.87 -8.75
C TYR A 36 7.08 -5.88 -7.63
N ALA A 37 6.73 -7.13 -7.97
CA ALA A 37 6.18 -8.08 -7.00
C ALA A 37 7.01 -8.26 -5.70
N PHE A 38 8.35 -8.32 -5.81
CA PHE A 38 9.22 -8.46 -4.63
C PHE A 38 9.33 -7.17 -3.81
N ALA A 39 9.01 -6.01 -4.37
CA ALA A 39 9.00 -4.74 -3.66
C ALA A 39 8.02 -4.75 -2.47
N ALA A 40 6.95 -5.56 -2.56
CA ALA A 40 5.99 -5.77 -1.47
C ALA A 40 6.64 -6.23 -0.15
N GLN A 41 7.82 -6.86 -0.22
CA GLN A 41 8.57 -7.36 0.93
C GLN A 41 10.00 -6.79 0.97
N TYR A 42 10.29 -5.80 0.12
CA TYR A 42 11.58 -5.10 0.15
C TYR A 42 11.51 -4.00 1.19
N ASN A 43 11.74 -4.38 2.45
CA ASN A 43 11.61 -3.49 3.59
C ASN A 43 12.83 -3.60 4.53
N HIS A 44 13.07 -2.54 5.30
CA HIS A 44 14.03 -2.61 6.40
C HIS A 44 13.43 -3.47 7.53
N PRO A 45 14.21 -4.26 8.30
CA PRO A 45 13.64 -5.16 9.32
C PRO A 45 12.71 -4.47 10.35
N ILE A 46 13.06 -3.26 10.78
CA ILE A 46 12.20 -2.44 11.67
C ILE A 46 10.87 -2.10 10.98
N ASP A 47 10.90 -1.82 9.68
CA ASP A 47 9.70 -1.53 8.90
C ASP A 47 8.80 -2.77 8.84
N GLY A 48 9.38 -3.94 8.53
CA GLY A 48 8.66 -5.22 8.56
C GLY A 48 8.05 -5.54 9.93
N ILE A 49 8.74 -5.23 11.03
CA ILE A 49 8.16 -5.39 12.37
C ILE A 49 6.98 -4.44 12.59
N LEU A 50 7.15 -3.14 12.32
CA LEU A 50 6.15 -2.12 12.63
C LEU A 50 4.92 -2.17 11.72
N ILE A 51 5.15 -2.38 10.43
CA ILE A 51 4.12 -2.37 9.38
C ILE A 51 3.53 -3.77 9.20
N GLU A 52 4.30 -4.85 9.20
CA GLU A 52 3.74 -6.18 8.94
C GLU A 52 3.40 -6.95 10.22
N THR A 53 4.41 -7.23 11.05
CA THR A 53 4.24 -8.09 12.23
C THR A 53 3.25 -7.49 13.23
N LEU A 54 3.37 -6.20 13.53
CA LEU A 54 2.44 -5.54 14.46
C LEU A 54 1.04 -5.38 13.86
N SER A 55 0.89 -5.07 12.56
CA SER A 55 -0.44 -5.08 11.91
C SER A 55 -1.12 -6.43 12.05
N GLY A 56 -0.37 -7.51 11.80
CA GLY A 56 -0.87 -8.87 11.94
C GLY A 56 -1.28 -9.19 13.38
N ALA A 57 -0.40 -8.91 14.34
CA ALA A 57 -0.69 -9.13 15.76
C ALA A 57 -1.92 -8.35 16.23
N VAL A 58 -1.99 -7.05 15.92
CA VAL A 58 -3.12 -6.19 16.27
C VAL A 58 -4.41 -6.69 15.63
N ALA A 59 -4.36 -7.06 14.35
CA ALA A 59 -5.53 -7.64 13.67
C ALA A 59 -5.97 -8.94 14.34
N PHE A 60 -5.05 -9.86 14.63
CA PHE A 60 -5.33 -11.14 15.30
C PHE A 60 -6.05 -10.94 16.63
N PHE A 61 -5.43 -10.17 17.54
CA PHE A 61 -5.95 -10.02 18.90
C PHE A 61 -7.24 -9.20 18.96
N ILE A 62 -7.34 -8.10 18.22
CA ILE A 62 -8.51 -7.20 18.32
C ILE A 62 -9.72 -7.77 17.58
N SER A 63 -9.53 -8.45 16.45
CA SER A 63 -10.67 -8.98 15.68
C SER A 63 -11.16 -10.34 16.16
N GLY A 64 -10.48 -10.95 17.14
CA GLY A 64 -10.88 -12.25 17.70
C GLY A 64 -10.79 -13.40 16.71
N MET A 65 -9.89 -13.33 15.73
CA MET A 65 -9.71 -14.39 14.74
C MET A 65 -9.24 -15.68 15.42
N THR A 66 -9.78 -16.81 14.95
CA THR A 66 -9.19 -18.12 15.28
C THR A 66 -7.83 -18.28 14.58
N PRO A 67 -6.95 -19.19 15.04
CA PRO A 67 -5.70 -19.48 14.34
C PRO A 67 -5.91 -19.85 12.86
N GLY A 68 -6.94 -20.64 12.55
CA GLY A 68 -7.26 -21.03 11.17
C GLY A 68 -7.69 -19.84 10.31
N THR A 69 -8.58 -18.99 10.81
CA THR A 69 -8.98 -17.74 10.14
C THR A 69 -7.78 -16.83 9.89
N THR A 70 -6.87 -16.77 10.86
CA THR A 70 -5.66 -15.93 10.79
C THR A 70 -4.73 -16.36 9.68
N VAL A 71 -4.49 -17.67 9.54
CA VAL A 71 -3.66 -18.20 8.45
C VAL A 71 -4.25 -17.83 7.09
N ILE A 72 -5.56 -18.07 6.89
CA ILE A 72 -6.24 -17.73 5.63
C ILE A 72 -6.16 -16.22 5.37
N PHE A 73 -6.41 -15.41 6.40
CA PHE A 73 -6.38 -13.95 6.30
C PHE A 73 -5.00 -13.42 5.94
N PHE A 74 -3.93 -13.96 6.51
CA PHE A 74 -2.57 -13.52 6.19
C PHE A 74 -2.09 -14.00 4.83
N ILE A 75 -2.42 -15.23 4.40
CA ILE A 75 -2.17 -15.66 3.01
C ILE A 75 -2.84 -14.69 2.04
N PHE A 76 -4.11 -14.37 2.27
CA PHE A 76 -4.85 -13.41 1.46
C PHE A 76 -4.22 -12.01 1.47
N SER A 77 -3.81 -11.53 2.65
CA SER A 77 -3.17 -10.21 2.81
C SER A 77 -1.82 -10.14 2.10
N THR A 78 -1.01 -11.21 2.14
CA THR A 78 0.26 -11.30 1.42
C THR A 78 0.05 -11.28 -0.09
N ILE A 79 -0.90 -12.06 -0.60
CA ILE A 79 -1.25 -12.03 -2.04
C ILE A 79 -1.69 -10.63 -2.45
N LYS A 80 -2.53 -9.98 -1.64
CA LYS A 80 -2.99 -8.61 -1.90
C LYS A 80 -1.83 -7.60 -1.88
N GLY A 81 -0.90 -7.71 -0.93
CA GLY A 81 0.29 -6.85 -0.89
C GLY A 81 1.16 -7.01 -2.13
N ILE A 82 1.34 -8.24 -2.62
CA ILE A 82 2.05 -8.51 -3.88
C ILE A 82 1.31 -7.87 -5.06
N ASP A 83 -0.01 -8.04 -5.13
CA ASP A 83 -0.87 -7.45 -6.18
C ASP A 83 -0.73 -5.92 -6.23
N ASP A 84 -0.71 -5.27 -5.06
CA ASP A 84 -0.53 -3.81 -4.94
C ASP A 84 0.82 -3.31 -5.42
N HIS A 85 1.85 -4.15 -5.41
CA HIS A 85 3.20 -3.75 -5.81
C HIS A 85 3.61 -4.30 -7.17
N CYS A 86 2.89 -5.26 -7.74
CA CYS A 86 3.43 -6.05 -8.86
C CYS A 86 3.66 -5.26 -10.15
N GLY A 87 3.05 -4.07 -10.29
CA GLY A 87 3.11 -3.26 -11.51
C GLY A 87 2.24 -3.80 -12.64
N ILE A 88 1.40 -4.82 -12.37
CA ILE A 88 0.58 -5.50 -13.38
C ILE A 88 -0.88 -5.15 -13.16
N MET A 89 -1.47 -4.48 -14.14
CA MET A 89 -2.90 -4.16 -14.15
C MET A 89 -3.63 -4.99 -15.21
N LEU A 90 -4.11 -6.17 -14.82
CA LEU A 90 -4.95 -7.00 -15.66
C LEU A 90 -6.41 -6.51 -15.60
N PRO A 91 -7.13 -6.43 -16.73
CA PRO A 91 -8.48 -5.87 -16.76
C PRO A 91 -9.53 -6.73 -16.02
N TRP A 92 -9.21 -7.99 -15.72
CA TRP A 92 -10.06 -8.93 -14.96
C TRP A 92 -9.52 -9.25 -13.57
N ASN A 93 -8.57 -8.47 -13.05
CA ASN A 93 -8.05 -8.70 -11.71
C ASN A 93 -9.16 -8.52 -10.65
N PRO A 94 -9.60 -9.58 -9.95
CA PRO A 94 -10.70 -9.48 -8.98
C PRO A 94 -10.37 -8.54 -7.82
N PHE A 95 -9.09 -8.40 -7.45
CA PHE A 95 -8.69 -7.49 -6.38
C PHE A 95 -8.95 -6.04 -6.73
N HIS A 96 -8.69 -5.65 -7.98
CA HIS A 96 -8.90 -4.27 -8.45
C HIS A 96 -10.40 -3.91 -8.55
N VAL A 97 -11.29 -4.91 -8.65
CA VAL A 97 -12.74 -4.71 -8.62
C VAL A 97 -13.25 -4.56 -7.17
N LEU A 98 -12.71 -5.35 -6.25
CA LEU A 98 -13.17 -5.41 -4.86
C LEU A 98 -12.55 -4.34 -3.96
N PHE A 99 -11.35 -3.88 -4.27
CA PHE A 99 -10.54 -3.04 -3.40
C PHE A 99 -10.10 -1.75 -4.09
N GLY A 100 -10.14 -0.65 -3.34
CA GLY A 100 -9.72 0.65 -3.84
C GLY A 100 -8.19 0.81 -3.89
N ASN A 101 -7.46 0.07 -3.05
CA ASN A 101 -6.01 -0.03 -3.17
C ASN A 101 -5.69 -1.09 -4.24
N ASN A 102 -4.86 -0.72 -5.20
CA ASN A 102 -4.42 -1.53 -6.33
C ASN A 102 -3.03 -1.06 -6.78
N THR A 103 -2.48 -1.73 -7.81
CA THR A 103 -1.14 -1.42 -8.29
C THR A 103 -0.92 0.03 -8.72
N ALA A 104 -1.88 0.69 -9.37
CA ALA A 104 -1.71 2.09 -9.78
C ALA A 104 -1.79 3.03 -8.59
N TYR A 105 -2.68 2.77 -7.63
CA TYR A 105 -2.78 3.53 -6.40
C TYR A 105 -1.45 3.54 -5.63
N HIS A 106 -0.83 2.37 -5.51
CA HIS A 106 0.42 2.22 -4.77
C HIS A 106 1.65 2.67 -5.58
N ASP A 107 1.64 2.51 -6.91
CA ASP A 107 2.67 3.10 -7.79
C ASP A 107 2.74 4.62 -7.60
N ILE A 108 1.59 5.31 -7.60
CA ILE A 108 1.54 6.76 -7.31
C ILE A 108 2.24 7.09 -6.00
N HIS A 109 2.01 6.31 -4.95
CA HIS A 109 2.66 6.52 -3.65
C HIS A 109 4.19 6.35 -3.71
N HIS A 110 4.68 5.34 -4.43
CA HIS A 110 6.12 5.08 -4.61
C HIS A 110 6.83 6.12 -5.47
N GLN A 111 6.12 6.79 -6.38
CA GLN A 111 6.69 7.88 -7.16
C GLN A 111 7.26 8.98 -6.25
N LEU A 112 8.38 9.58 -6.67
CA LEU A 112 9.09 10.62 -5.89
C LEU A 112 8.18 11.75 -5.38
N LYS A 113 7.18 12.15 -6.18
CA LYS A 113 6.22 13.21 -5.84
C LYS A 113 5.03 12.72 -5.02
N GLY A 114 4.74 11.42 -5.04
CA GLY A 114 3.56 10.85 -4.40
C GLY A 114 3.79 10.27 -3.01
N SER A 115 5.04 10.18 -2.54
CA SER A 115 5.43 9.77 -1.16
C SER A 115 4.81 10.57 0.00
N LYS A 116 3.95 11.55 -0.31
CA LYS A 116 3.19 12.37 0.66
C LYS A 116 1.69 12.02 0.69
N TYR A 117 1.24 11.07 -0.11
CA TYR A 117 -0.15 10.72 -0.32
C TYR A 117 -0.34 9.20 -0.38
N ASN A 118 -1.59 8.74 -0.34
CA ASN A 118 -1.98 7.35 -0.61
C ASN A 118 -1.33 6.32 0.34
N PHE A 119 -1.39 6.56 1.66
CA PHE A 119 -0.73 5.71 2.66
C PHE A 119 -1.50 4.41 3.01
N SER A 120 -2.78 4.32 2.67
CA SER A 120 -3.64 3.18 3.04
C SER A 120 -3.19 1.92 2.32
N GLN A 121 -3.05 0.83 3.06
CA GLN A 121 -2.75 -0.49 2.52
C GLN A 121 -3.25 -1.58 3.50
N PRO A 122 -3.51 -2.80 3.02
CA PRO A 122 -3.51 -3.24 1.63
C PRO A 122 -4.90 -3.23 0.97
N PHE A 123 -6.01 -3.00 1.68
CA PHE A 123 -7.35 -3.21 1.11
C PHE A 123 -8.06 -1.90 0.68
N PHE A 124 -8.35 -1.01 1.63
CA PHE A 124 -9.26 0.10 1.42
C PHE A 124 -8.55 1.45 1.52
N VAL A 125 -8.87 2.38 0.62
CA VAL A 125 -8.29 3.75 0.59
C VAL A 125 -9.03 4.76 1.48
N HIS A 126 -9.93 4.28 2.32
CA HIS A 126 -10.85 5.09 3.10
C HIS A 126 -10.14 6.06 4.05
N TRP A 127 -9.05 5.66 4.71
CA TRP A 127 -8.31 6.55 5.60
C TRP A 127 -7.68 7.72 4.86
N ASP A 128 -7.14 7.51 3.67
CA ASP A 128 -6.65 8.60 2.84
C ASP A 128 -7.73 9.58 2.44
N LYS A 129 -8.93 9.07 2.12
CA LYS A 129 -10.09 9.93 1.80
C LYS A 129 -10.58 10.71 3.02
N LEU A 130 -10.70 10.04 4.16
CA LEU A 130 -11.19 10.64 5.41
C LEU A 130 -10.22 11.70 5.97
N LEU A 131 -8.92 11.47 5.85
CA LEU A 131 -7.89 12.33 6.45
C LEU A 131 -7.20 13.25 5.43
N GLY A 132 -7.73 13.33 4.21
CA GLY A 132 -7.27 14.26 3.17
C GLY A 132 -5.88 13.96 2.61
N THR A 133 -5.42 12.71 2.68
CA THR A 133 -4.13 12.25 2.12
C THR A 133 -4.29 11.47 0.82
N TYR A 134 -5.50 11.36 0.27
CA TYR A 134 -5.76 10.75 -1.03
C TYR A 134 -5.31 11.67 -2.18
N ALA A 135 -4.45 11.16 -3.06
CA ALA A 135 -4.12 11.77 -4.34
C ALA A 135 -4.87 11.04 -5.47
N PRO A 136 -5.80 11.72 -6.16
CA PRO A 136 -6.45 11.17 -7.35
C PRO A 136 -5.43 10.98 -8.47
N TYR A 137 -5.66 10.01 -9.35
CA TYR A 137 -4.74 9.64 -10.41
C TYR A 137 -5.48 9.10 -11.64
N THR A 138 -4.82 9.24 -12.80
CA THR A 138 -5.22 8.62 -14.07
C THR A 138 -4.28 7.47 -14.41
N VAL A 139 -4.77 6.50 -15.16
CA VAL A 139 -3.95 5.44 -15.77
C VAL A 139 -4.01 5.60 -17.28
N ASN A 140 -2.87 5.94 -17.90
CA ASN A 140 -2.77 6.24 -19.31
C ASN A 140 -1.98 5.16 -20.04
N LYS A 141 -2.35 4.87 -21.29
CA LYS A 141 -1.55 3.99 -22.16
C LYS A 141 -0.34 4.76 -22.68
N ARG A 142 0.85 4.17 -22.58
CA ARG A 142 2.08 4.78 -23.10
C ARG A 142 2.25 4.51 -24.59
N GLU A 143 2.99 5.38 -25.28
CA GLU A 143 3.30 5.24 -26.71
C GLU A 143 4.13 3.98 -27.00
N ASP A 144 5.05 3.62 -26.10
CA ASP A 144 5.89 2.43 -26.17
C ASP A 144 5.20 1.15 -25.64
N GLY A 145 3.92 1.26 -25.26
CA GLY A 145 3.14 0.17 -24.69
C GLY A 145 3.14 0.14 -23.16
N GLY A 146 2.21 -0.63 -22.59
CA GLY A 146 1.98 -0.64 -21.15
C GLY A 146 1.15 0.54 -20.64
N LEU A 147 1.06 0.63 -19.31
CA LEU A 147 0.25 1.60 -18.59
C LEU A 147 1.13 2.45 -17.67
N GLU A 148 0.73 3.69 -17.42
CA GLU A 148 1.38 4.60 -16.50
C GLU A 148 0.36 5.32 -15.62
N ALA A 149 0.54 5.26 -14.30
CA ALA A 149 -0.25 6.01 -13.35
C ALA A 149 0.31 7.43 -13.17
N ARG A 150 -0.54 8.46 -13.24
CA ARG A 150 -0.15 9.87 -13.02
C ARG A 150 -1.11 10.56 -12.08
N ILE A 151 -0.58 11.30 -11.11
CA ILE A 151 -1.38 12.16 -10.22
C ILE A 151 -2.18 13.14 -11.08
N GLU A 152 -3.49 13.23 -10.82
CA GLU A 152 -4.35 14.23 -11.43
C GLU A 152 -3.97 15.62 -10.93
N LYS A 153 -3.72 16.54 -11.88
CA LYS A 153 -3.60 17.95 -11.54
C LYS A 153 -4.97 18.43 -11.09
N LYS A 154 -5.07 18.99 -9.88
CA LYS A 154 -6.29 19.70 -9.47
C LYS A 154 -6.59 20.76 -10.52
N SER A 155 -7.77 20.67 -11.13
CA SER A 155 -8.34 21.78 -11.90
C SER A 155 -8.51 22.95 -10.93
N ASN A 156 -7.82 24.07 -11.21
CA ASN A 156 -8.02 25.31 -10.46
C ASN A 156 -9.42 25.88 -10.74
#